data_AF-A0A349DGU0-F1
#
_entry.id   AF-A0A349DGU0-F1
#
_cell.length_a   1.000
_cell.length_b   1.000
_cell.length_c   1.000
_cell.angle_alpha   90.00
_cell.angle_beta   90.00
_cell.angle_gamma   90.00
#
_symmetry.space_group_name_H-M   'P 1'
#
loop_
_entity.id
_entity.type
_entity.pdbx_description
1 polymer ?
#
loop_
_entity_poly.entity_id
_entity_poly.type
_entity_poly.pdbx_seq_one_letter_code
_entity_poly.pdbx_strand_id
1 'polypeptide(L)'
;MCNSRTMKFNKEINLFELTEKVVNRFRSESGLKLTGYEFEFKFKRDWNCPINRININFFIFGEDYAHTQFDEKYNTVDKVIELLFVHLRDDAGIEDLKDGLIMAKRHSIESRTEELTKQINSISKELLESNGLNPLIVNVDEKYPYDSFYDNGFPVVQYKVYNSEGSIKLNYDLDFNLRGLRENKIIDTVENEIKKHLTMAKKS
;
A
#
# COMPACT_ATOMS: atom_id res chain seq x y z
N MET A 1 22.38 -29.13 7.70
CA MET A 1 23.66 -28.87 8.40
C MET A 1 24.43 -27.83 7.60
N CYS A 2 24.65 -26.63 8.15
CA CYS A 2 25.41 -25.57 7.47
C CYS A 2 26.88 -25.62 7.92
N ASN A 3 27.78 -25.99 7.00
CA ASN A 3 29.23 -25.94 7.21
C ASN A 3 29.71 -24.48 7.25
N SER A 4 30.42 -24.10 8.31
CA SER A 4 30.94 -22.75 8.51
C SER A 4 32.22 -22.53 7.69
N ARG A 5 32.12 -21.68 6.66
CA ARG A 5 33.25 -20.87 6.22
C ARG A 5 32.84 -19.42 6.38
N THR A 6 33.50 -18.73 7.31
CA THR A 6 33.30 -17.32 7.61
C THR A 6 33.64 -16.51 6.35
N MET A 7 32.64 -16.11 5.57
CA MET A 7 32.82 -15.07 4.55
C MET A 7 32.87 -13.72 5.29
N LYS A 8 34.03 -13.07 5.25
CA LYS A 8 34.12 -11.64 5.52
C LYS A 8 33.44 -10.93 4.35
N PHE A 9 32.42 -10.13 4.65
CA PHE A 9 31.89 -9.15 3.69
C PHE A 9 33.00 -8.15 3.37
N ASN A 10 33.66 -8.32 2.23
CA ASN A 10 34.79 -7.47 1.82
C ASN A 10 34.34 -6.17 1.13
N LYS A 11 33.03 -5.99 0.90
CA LYS A 11 32.43 -4.74 0.42
C LYS A 11 31.24 -4.39 1.31
N GLU A 12 31.15 -3.12 1.70
CA GLU A 12 29.90 -2.58 2.25
C GLU A 12 28.81 -2.76 1.19
N ILE A 13 27.76 -3.51 1.52
CA ILE A 13 26.58 -3.59 0.64
C ILE A 13 25.85 -2.26 0.78
N ASN A 14 25.81 -1.49 -0.30
CA ASN A 14 24.96 -0.32 -0.37
C ASN A 14 23.51 -0.75 -0.68
N LEU A 15 22.72 -1.01 0.36
CA LEU A 15 21.31 -1.44 0.24
C LEU A 15 20.43 -0.37 -0.43
N PHE A 16 20.82 0.90 -0.34
CA PHE A 16 20.15 1.99 -1.04
C PHE A 16 20.36 1.87 -2.55
N GLU A 17 21.61 1.66 -2.98
CA GLU A 17 21.94 1.44 -4.39
C GLU A 17 21.26 0.18 -4.96
N LEU A 18 21.16 -0.90 -4.16
CA LEU A 18 20.43 -2.11 -4.54
C LEU A 18 18.95 -1.79 -4.81
N THR A 19 18.32 -1.03 -3.92
CA THR A 19 16.93 -0.58 -4.05
C THR A 19 16.74 0.25 -5.32
N GLU A 20 17.61 1.23 -5.56
CA GLU A 20 17.54 2.07 -6.76
C GLU A 20 17.69 1.27 -8.05
N LYS A 21 18.60 0.30 -8.10
CA LYS A 21 18.79 -0.56 -9.28
C LYS A 21 17.56 -1.40 -9.59
N VAL A 22 16.93 -1.97 -8.57
CA VAL A 22 15.70 -2.74 -8.75
C VAL A 22 14.58 -1.84 -9.27
N VAL A 23 14.36 -0.68 -8.65
CA VAL A 23 13.32 0.28 -9.08
C VAL A 23 13.56 0.78 -10.51
N ASN A 24 14.82 1.08 -10.88
CA ASN A 24 15.15 1.54 -12.22
C ASN A 24 14.92 0.46 -13.28
N ARG A 25 15.28 -0.80 -12.98
CA ARG A 25 14.99 -1.92 -13.88
C ARG A 25 13.48 -2.11 -14.05
N PHE A 26 12.71 -2.03 -12.96
CA PHE A 26 11.25 -2.07 -13.01
C PHE A 26 10.63 -1.01 -13.92
N ARG A 27 11.10 0.23 -13.83
CA ARG A 27 10.65 1.33 -14.72
C ARG A 27 10.96 1.04 -16.18
N SER A 28 12.16 0.54 -16.46
CA SER A 28 12.59 0.24 -17.81
C SER A 28 11.76 -0.86 -18.46
N GLU A 29 11.42 -1.91 -17.72
CA GLU A 29 10.72 -3.08 -18.27
C GLU A 29 9.19 -2.87 -18.33
N SER A 30 8.59 -2.16 -17.36
CA SER A 30 7.14 -1.91 -17.33
C SER A 30 6.71 -0.70 -18.18
N GLY A 31 7.61 0.24 -18.46
CA GLY A 31 7.27 1.54 -19.07
C GLY A 31 6.40 2.43 -18.19
N LEU A 32 6.14 2.05 -16.93
CA LEU A 32 5.33 2.82 -15.98
C LEU A 32 6.17 3.92 -15.32
N LYS A 33 5.57 5.10 -15.16
CA LYS A 33 6.13 6.19 -14.35
C LYS A 33 5.86 5.93 -12.87
N LEU A 34 6.46 4.86 -12.33
CA LEU A 34 6.44 4.58 -10.90
C LEU A 34 7.49 5.45 -10.20
N THR A 35 7.16 6.03 -9.06
CA THR A 35 8.14 6.71 -8.22
C THR A 35 8.90 5.68 -7.36
N GLY A 36 9.78 6.13 -6.47
CA GLY A 36 10.42 5.22 -5.50
C GLY A 36 9.49 4.88 -4.31
N TYR A 37 8.29 5.46 -4.28
CA TYR A 37 7.40 5.40 -3.12
C TYR A 37 6.40 4.23 -3.17
N GLU A 38 6.28 3.59 -4.33
CA GLU A 38 5.47 2.40 -4.55
C GLU A 38 6.18 1.13 -4.11
N PHE A 39 7.50 1.18 -3.92
CA PHE A 39 8.32 0.04 -3.58
C PHE A 39 8.89 0.20 -2.17
N GLU A 40 8.77 -0.83 -1.34
CA GLU A 40 9.41 -0.87 -0.04
C GLU A 40 10.25 -2.15 0.09
N PHE A 41 11.50 -1.99 0.54
CA PHE A 41 12.41 -3.08 0.80
C PHE A 41 12.70 -3.14 2.30
N LYS A 42 12.31 -4.25 2.95
CA LYS A 42 12.66 -4.52 4.33
C LYS A 42 13.80 -5.53 4.37
N PHE A 43 14.93 -5.08 4.90
CA PHE A 43 16.13 -5.91 5.05
C PHE A 43 16.21 -6.44 6.48
N LYS A 44 16.28 -7.77 6.62
CA LYS A 44 16.44 -8.42 7.92
C LYS A 44 17.68 -9.31 7.90
N ARG A 45 18.64 -9.04 8.78
CA ARG A 45 19.77 -9.93 8.99
C ARG A 45 19.30 -11.22 9.68
N ASP A 46 19.69 -12.35 9.13
CA ASP A 46 19.51 -13.65 9.78
C ASP A 46 20.70 -13.89 10.73
N TRP A 47 20.45 -13.77 12.02
CA TRP A 47 21.45 -13.97 13.07
C TRP A 47 21.68 -15.45 13.42
N ASN A 48 20.82 -16.36 12.93
CA ASN A 48 20.92 -17.79 13.19
C ASN A 48 21.81 -18.51 12.17
N CYS A 49 22.28 -17.80 11.13
CA CYS A 49 23.18 -18.34 10.12
C CYS A 49 24.62 -17.85 10.35
N PRO A 50 25.63 -18.73 10.40
CA PRO A 50 27.05 -18.33 10.49
C PRO A 50 27.55 -17.63 9.22
N ILE A 51 26.80 -17.73 8.13
CA ILE A 51 26.98 -16.91 6.93
C ILE A 51 26.08 -15.69 7.13
N ASN A 52 26.67 -14.49 7.10
CA ASN A 52 25.92 -13.23 7.15
C ASN A 52 24.91 -13.18 5.98
N ARG A 53 23.67 -13.61 6.23
CA ARG A 53 22.58 -13.58 5.26
C ARG A 53 21.68 -12.38 5.53
N ILE A 54 21.34 -11.66 4.47
CA ILE A 54 20.37 -10.57 4.51
C ILE A 54 19.13 -11.06 3.80
N ASN A 55 18.06 -11.29 4.56
CA ASN A 55 16.73 -11.50 4.02
C ASN A 55 16.20 -10.18 3.47
N ILE A 56 15.60 -10.24 2.30
CA ILE A 56 15.00 -9.11 1.61
C ILE A 56 13.52 -9.44 1.45
N ASN A 57 12.67 -8.69 2.14
CA ASN A 57 11.24 -8.69 1.88
C ASN A 57 10.95 -7.49 0.99
N PHE A 58 10.23 -7.74 -0.09
CA PHE A 58 9.90 -6.76 -1.09
C PHE A 58 8.39 -6.54 -1.11
N PHE A 59 8.02 -5.28 -0.91
CA PHE A 59 6.64 -4.83 -0.86
C PHE A 59 6.36 -3.91 -2.04
N ILE A 60 5.19 -4.07 -2.63
CA ILE A 60 4.69 -3.17 -3.66
C ILE A 60 3.35 -2.61 -3.17
N PHE A 61 3.23 -1.28 -3.18
CA PHE A 61 2.06 -0.56 -2.72
C PHE A 61 1.64 -0.90 -1.28
N GLY A 62 2.61 -1.34 -0.46
CA GLY A 62 2.40 -1.75 0.94
C GLY A 62 2.07 -3.23 1.13
N GLU A 63 1.86 -3.99 0.05
CA GLU A 63 1.55 -5.42 0.09
C GLU A 63 2.84 -6.25 0.01
N ASP A 64 2.92 -7.33 0.80
CA ASP A 64 4.07 -8.26 0.78
C ASP A 64 4.03 -9.08 -0.51
N TYR A 65 5.08 -8.96 -1.32
CA TYR A 65 5.06 -9.46 -2.69
C TYR A 65 6.07 -10.58 -2.92
N ALA A 66 7.29 -10.42 -2.41
CA ALA A 66 8.32 -11.42 -2.60
C ALA A 66 9.31 -11.44 -1.45
N HIS A 67 9.84 -12.64 -1.17
CA HIS A 67 10.90 -12.87 -0.22
C HIS A 67 12.12 -13.48 -0.91
N THR A 68 13.28 -12.88 -0.71
CA THR A 68 14.55 -13.43 -1.20
C THR A 68 15.69 -13.19 -0.22
N GLN A 69 16.88 -13.66 -0.58
CA GLN A 69 18.10 -13.48 0.20
C GLN A 69 19.17 -12.85 -0.66
N PHE A 70 19.90 -11.90 -0.09
CA PHE A 70 21.13 -11.40 -0.69
C PHE A 70 22.18 -12.51 -0.72
N ASP A 71 22.74 -12.75 -1.90
CA ASP A 71 23.87 -13.65 -2.11
C ASP A 71 24.87 -12.96 -3.03
N GLU A 72 26.14 -12.83 -2.60
CA GLU A 72 27.21 -12.23 -3.40
C GLU A 72 27.48 -12.98 -4.71
N LYS A 73 27.09 -14.26 -4.80
CA LYS A 73 27.32 -15.12 -5.98
C LYS A 73 26.30 -14.94 -7.09
N TYR A 74 25.16 -14.31 -6.83
CA TYR A 74 24.09 -14.13 -7.80
C TYR A 74 23.65 -12.67 -7.86
N ASN A 75 23.21 -12.23 -9.04
CA ASN A 75 22.69 -10.87 -9.19
C ASN A 75 21.36 -10.74 -8.44
N THR A 76 21.42 -10.20 -7.22
CA THR A 76 20.25 -10.06 -6.33
C THR A 76 19.17 -9.17 -6.96
N VAL A 77 19.54 -8.22 -7.84
CA VAL A 77 18.59 -7.42 -8.61
C VAL A 77 17.76 -8.31 -9.52
N ASP A 78 18.42 -9.17 -10.30
CA ASP A 78 17.77 -10.06 -11.28
C ASP A 78 16.85 -11.03 -10.58
N LYS A 79 17.28 -11.60 -9.45
CA LYS A 79 16.47 -12.52 -8.66
C LYS A 79 15.22 -11.87 -8.06
N VAL A 80 15.31 -10.63 -7.58
CA VAL A 80 14.13 -9.88 -7.08
C VAL A 80 13.13 -9.64 -8.22
N ILE A 81 13.63 -9.24 -9.38
CA ILE A 81 12.81 -8.97 -10.57
C ILE A 81 12.13 -10.26 -11.04
N GLU A 82 12.87 -11.35 -11.20
CA GLU A 82 12.35 -12.66 -11.63
C GLU A 82 11.30 -13.22 -10.66
N LEU A 83 11.54 -13.14 -9.35
CA LEU A 83 10.56 -13.59 -8.35
C LEU A 83 9.25 -12.82 -8.48
N LEU A 84 9.34 -11.51 -8.72
CA LEU A 84 8.15 -10.72 -8.94
C LEU A 84 7.42 -11.12 -10.24
N PHE A 85 8.12 -11.34 -11.35
CA PHE A 85 7.50 -11.81 -12.58
C PHE A 85 6.77 -13.14 -12.38
N VAL A 86 7.39 -14.05 -11.65
CA VAL A 86 6.78 -15.35 -11.31
C VAL A 86 5.52 -15.14 -10.47
N HIS A 87 5.56 -14.32 -9.42
CA HIS A 87 4.38 -14.04 -8.61
C HIS A 87 3.26 -13.36 -9.39
N LEU A 88 3.56 -12.37 -10.23
CA LEU A 88 2.54 -11.68 -11.05
C LEU A 88 1.88 -12.64 -12.04
N ARG A 89 2.68 -13.53 -12.62
CA ARG A 89 2.17 -14.55 -13.55
C ARG A 89 1.37 -15.63 -12.85
N ASP A 90 1.86 -16.13 -11.73
CA ASP A 90 1.25 -17.27 -11.04
C ASP A 90 -0.02 -16.84 -10.27
N ASP A 91 -0.04 -15.64 -9.68
CA ASP A 91 -1.18 -15.15 -8.88
C ASP A 91 -2.28 -14.51 -9.74
N ALA A 92 -1.92 -13.82 -10.82
CA ALA A 92 -2.88 -13.07 -11.64
C ALA A 92 -3.04 -13.64 -13.07
N GLY A 93 -2.28 -14.67 -13.45
CA GLY A 93 -2.26 -15.18 -14.83
C GLY A 93 -1.67 -14.21 -15.84
N ILE A 94 -0.90 -13.22 -15.38
CA ILE A 94 -0.42 -12.12 -16.21
C ILE A 94 1.03 -12.35 -16.64
N GLU A 95 1.25 -12.46 -17.94
CA GLU A 95 2.59 -12.59 -18.52
C GLU A 95 3.31 -11.24 -18.68
N ASP A 96 2.56 -10.14 -18.76
CA ASP A 96 3.08 -8.78 -18.92
C ASP A 96 3.28 -8.05 -17.57
N LEU A 97 4.51 -7.56 -17.34
CA LEU A 97 4.89 -6.89 -16.09
C LEU A 97 4.01 -5.66 -15.79
N LYS A 98 3.66 -4.90 -16.82
CA LYS A 98 2.91 -3.65 -16.67
C LYS A 98 1.50 -3.95 -16.20
N ASP A 99 0.82 -4.89 -16.85
CA ASP A 99 -0.54 -5.28 -16.49
C ASP A 99 -0.59 -5.91 -15.08
N GLY A 100 0.44 -6.69 -14.72
CA GLY A 100 0.60 -7.23 -13.37
C GLY A 100 0.67 -6.14 -12.30
N LEU A 101 1.47 -5.11 -12.55
CA LEU A 101 1.60 -3.98 -11.62
C LEU A 101 0.33 -3.14 -11.53
N ILE A 102 -0.42 -3.01 -12.62
CA ILE A 102 -1.73 -2.34 -12.61
C ILE A 102 -2.71 -3.10 -11.71
N MET A 103 -2.79 -4.42 -11.87
CA MET A 103 -3.66 -5.27 -11.04
C MET A 103 -3.23 -5.24 -9.57
N ALA A 104 -1.94 -5.33 -9.28
CA ALA A 104 -1.43 -5.24 -7.91
C ALA A 104 -1.79 -3.88 -7.26
N LYS A 105 -1.68 -2.77 -8.00
CA LYS A 105 -2.09 -1.46 -7.48
C LYS A 105 -3.59 -1.38 -7.25
N ARG A 106 -4.40 -1.88 -8.18
CA ARG A 106 -5.86 -1.93 -8.04
C ARG A 106 -6.25 -2.66 -6.76
N HIS A 107 -5.67 -3.84 -6.54
CA HIS A 107 -5.93 -4.61 -5.33
C HIS A 107 -5.51 -3.85 -4.05
N SER A 108 -4.35 -3.20 -4.06
CA SER A 108 -3.91 -2.35 -2.94
C SER A 108 -4.87 -1.18 -2.68
N ILE A 109 -5.41 -0.55 -3.72
CA ILE A 109 -6.41 0.53 -3.60
C ILE A 109 -7.70 -0.01 -2.99
N GLU A 110 -8.20 -1.14 -3.47
CA GLU A 110 -9.40 -1.82 -2.97
C GLU A 110 -9.23 -2.19 -1.49
N SER A 111 -8.13 -2.86 -1.13
CA SER A 111 -7.79 -3.27 0.25
C SER A 111 -7.74 -2.07 1.21
N ARG A 112 -6.99 -1.01 0.84
CA ARG A 112 -6.92 0.22 1.65
C ARG A 112 -8.26 0.91 1.77
N THR A 113 -9.07 0.85 0.71
CA THR A 113 -10.38 1.47 0.67
C THR A 113 -11.35 0.77 1.63
N GLU A 114 -11.36 -0.56 1.61
CA GLU A 114 -12.12 -1.38 2.54
C GLU A 114 -11.71 -1.12 3.99
N GLU A 115 -10.41 -1.07 4.26
CA GLU A 115 -9.87 -0.86 5.61
C GLU A 115 -10.27 0.52 6.17
N LEU A 116 -10.11 1.59 5.39
CA LEU A 116 -10.54 2.92 5.81
C LEU A 116 -12.05 2.98 6.04
N THR A 117 -12.85 2.31 5.20
CA THR A 117 -14.31 2.23 5.38
C THR A 117 -14.66 1.52 6.69
N LYS A 118 -13.98 0.43 7.03
CA LYS A 118 -14.16 -0.28 8.31
C LYS A 118 -13.84 0.63 9.50
N GLN A 119 -12.75 1.39 9.43
CA GLN A 119 -12.34 2.30 10.50
C GLN A 119 -13.34 3.44 10.71
N ILE A 120 -13.80 4.09 9.63
CA ILE A 120 -14.86 5.11 9.69
C ILE A 120 -16.15 4.54 10.31
N ASN A 121 -16.58 3.36 9.86
CA ASN A 121 -17.77 2.70 10.39
C ASN A 121 -17.60 2.37 11.88
N SER A 122 -16.42 1.92 12.31
CA SER A 122 -16.13 1.61 13.71
C SER A 122 -16.28 2.85 14.59
N ILE A 123 -15.63 3.96 14.23
CA ILE A 123 -15.70 5.23 14.97
C ILE A 123 -17.13 5.76 14.98
N SER A 124 -17.82 5.67 13.85
CA SER A 124 -19.20 6.12 13.76
C SER A 124 -20.12 5.33 14.68
N LYS A 125 -20.00 4.00 14.75
CA LYS A 125 -20.80 3.17 15.66
C LYS A 125 -20.48 3.51 17.11
N GLU A 126 -19.20 3.58 17.44
CA GLU A 126 -18.74 3.89 18.79
C GLU A 126 -19.26 5.25 19.27
N LEU A 127 -19.25 6.29 18.43
CA LEU A 127 -19.61 7.65 18.85
C LEU A 127 -21.09 7.99 18.65
N LEU A 128 -21.74 7.55 17.56
CA LEU A 128 -23.13 7.92 17.26
C LEU A 128 -24.13 6.93 17.86
N GLU A 129 -23.94 5.61 17.66
CA GLU A 129 -24.89 4.62 18.20
C GLU A 129 -24.90 4.63 19.74
N SER A 130 -23.75 4.88 20.37
CA SER A 130 -23.67 5.06 21.83
C SER A 130 -24.43 6.28 22.36
N ASN A 131 -24.75 7.24 21.48
CA ASN A 131 -25.59 8.41 21.78
C ASN A 131 -27.02 8.25 21.21
N GLY A 132 -27.41 7.06 20.76
CA GLY A 132 -28.75 6.77 20.23
C GLY A 132 -29.02 7.33 18.84
N LEU A 133 -27.97 7.70 18.09
CA LEU A 133 -28.06 8.24 16.73
C LEU A 133 -27.68 7.18 15.70
N ASN A 134 -28.18 7.35 14.47
CA ASN A 134 -27.83 6.47 13.36
C ASN A 134 -26.34 6.61 13.00
N PRO A 135 -25.63 5.50 12.71
CA PRO A 135 -24.27 5.56 12.22
C PRO A 135 -24.19 6.23 10.84
N LEU A 136 -22.99 6.67 10.49
CA LEU A 136 -22.64 7.20 9.18
C LEU A 136 -22.70 6.09 8.14
N ILE A 137 -23.16 6.47 6.95
CA ILE A 137 -23.10 5.71 5.72
C ILE A 137 -21.87 6.19 4.95
N VAL A 138 -21.09 5.25 4.45
CA VAL A 138 -19.91 5.52 3.63
C VAL A 138 -20.18 4.96 2.23
N ASN A 139 -20.24 5.86 1.24
CA ASN A 139 -20.24 5.48 -0.17
C ASN A 139 -18.89 5.82 -0.78
N VAL A 140 -18.39 4.90 -1.59
CA VAL A 140 -17.11 5.03 -2.27
C VAL A 140 -17.36 4.99 -3.76
N ASP A 141 -17.04 6.08 -4.44
CA ASP A 141 -17.18 6.21 -5.89
C ASP A 141 -15.81 6.38 -6.56
N GLU A 142 -15.63 5.78 -7.73
CA GLU A 142 -14.48 6.04 -8.59
C GLU A 142 -14.65 7.40 -9.28
N LYS A 143 -13.70 8.32 -9.07
CA LYS A 143 -13.69 9.62 -9.77
C LYS A 143 -13.04 9.51 -11.15
N TYR A 144 -12.06 8.63 -11.29
CA TYR A 144 -11.47 8.23 -12.57
C TYR A 144 -11.52 6.70 -12.67
N PRO A 145 -12.19 6.12 -13.67
CA PRO A 145 -12.38 4.67 -13.76
C PRO A 145 -11.07 3.94 -14.12
N TYR A 146 -10.92 2.72 -13.61
CA TYR A 146 -9.76 1.84 -13.84
C TYR A 146 -9.40 1.66 -15.33
N ASP A 147 -10.40 1.72 -16.21
CA ASP A 147 -10.23 1.51 -17.66
C ASP A 147 -9.43 2.62 -18.36
N SER A 148 -9.15 3.73 -17.66
CA SER A 148 -8.36 4.85 -18.17
C SER A 148 -6.94 4.92 -17.62
N PHE A 149 -6.46 3.84 -17.00
CA PHE A 149 -5.13 3.77 -16.40
C PHE A 149 -4.00 4.15 -17.39
N TYR A 150 -4.13 3.71 -18.65
CA TYR A 150 -3.14 3.95 -19.70
C TYR A 150 -2.99 5.44 -20.06
N ASP A 151 -4.02 6.25 -19.84
CA ASP A 151 -4.06 7.67 -20.23
C ASP A 151 -3.97 8.63 -19.03
N ASN A 152 -4.56 8.27 -17.89
CA ASN A 152 -4.77 9.16 -16.74
C ASN A 152 -4.01 8.73 -15.46
N GLY A 153 -3.34 7.58 -15.46
CA GLY A 153 -2.68 7.03 -14.27
C GLY A 153 -3.65 6.33 -13.31
N PHE A 154 -3.21 6.08 -12.07
CA PHE A 154 -4.03 5.34 -11.09
C PHE A 154 -5.28 6.13 -10.66
N PRO A 155 -6.40 5.44 -10.37
CA PRO A 155 -7.66 6.09 -10.09
C PRO A 155 -7.63 6.92 -8.81
N VAL A 156 -8.43 7.99 -8.81
CA VAL A 156 -8.79 8.73 -7.59
C VAL A 156 -10.13 8.21 -7.11
N VAL A 157 -10.21 7.88 -5.83
CA VAL A 157 -11.42 7.40 -5.19
C VAL A 157 -12.04 8.54 -4.38
N GLN A 158 -13.35 8.71 -4.47
CA GLN A 158 -14.08 9.69 -3.66
C GLN A 158 -14.88 9.00 -2.57
N TYR A 159 -14.61 9.36 -1.33
CA TYR A 159 -15.38 8.96 -0.16
C TYR A 159 -16.46 9.98 0.13
N LYS A 160 -17.70 9.51 0.21
CA LYS A 160 -18.88 10.29 0.62
C LYS A 160 -19.37 9.71 1.94
N VAL A 161 -19.16 10.46 3.02
CA VAL A 161 -19.53 10.05 4.38
C VAL A 161 -20.67 10.93 4.86
N TYR A 162 -21.79 10.33 5.24
CA TYR A 162 -22.97 11.09 5.64
C TYR A 162 -23.87 10.31 6.61
N ASN A 163 -24.67 11.00 7.42
CA ASN A 163 -25.78 10.36 8.15
C ASN A 163 -27.10 10.49 7.38
N SER A 164 -28.09 9.67 7.75
CA SER A 164 -29.41 9.65 7.11
C SER A 164 -30.16 10.98 7.17
N GLU A 165 -29.94 11.79 8.21
CA GLU A 165 -30.55 13.11 8.36
C GLU A 165 -29.84 14.20 7.54
N GLY A 166 -28.64 13.92 7.00
CA GLY A 166 -27.84 14.86 6.22
C GLY A 166 -27.16 15.97 7.03
N SER A 167 -27.19 15.90 8.37
CA SER A 167 -26.52 16.86 9.26
C SER A 167 -25.00 16.73 9.25
N ILE A 168 -24.48 15.54 8.91
CA ILE A 168 -23.08 15.30 8.62
C ILE A 168 -23.00 14.89 7.14
N LYS A 169 -22.21 15.63 6.35
CA LYS A 169 -21.95 15.32 4.94
C LYS A 169 -20.52 15.76 4.58
N LEU A 170 -19.67 14.78 4.33
CA LEU A 170 -18.24 14.96 4.10
C LEU A 170 -17.85 14.26 2.80
N ASN A 171 -17.02 14.92 1.99
CA ASN A 171 -16.49 14.35 0.76
C ASN A 171 -14.96 14.44 0.77
N TYR A 172 -14.29 13.32 0.50
CA TYR A 172 -12.84 13.23 0.49
C TYR A 172 -12.36 12.58 -0.81
N ASP A 173 -11.42 13.22 -1.48
CA ASP A 173 -10.73 12.62 -2.61
C ASP A 173 -9.43 11.95 -2.12
N LEU A 174 -9.37 10.63 -2.29
CA LEU A 174 -8.19 9.81 -2.03
C LEU A 174 -7.46 9.55 -3.34
N ASP A 175 -6.40 10.34 -3.50
CA ASP A 175 -5.42 10.15 -4.55
C ASP A 175 -4.34 9.17 -4.06
N PHE A 176 -4.45 7.91 -4.50
CA PHE A 176 -3.51 6.85 -4.16
C PHE A 176 -2.14 7.00 -4.84
N ASN A 177 -1.95 8.05 -5.64
CA ASN A 177 -0.63 8.50 -6.11
C ASN A 177 0.11 9.33 -5.05
N LEU A 178 -0.58 9.81 -4.01
CA LEU A 178 -0.01 10.64 -2.95
C LEU A 178 0.05 9.83 -1.63
N ARG A 179 1.22 9.85 -0.96
CA ARG A 179 1.54 9.01 0.22
C ARG A 179 0.49 9.07 1.35
N GLY A 180 0.41 7.95 2.11
CA GLY A 180 -0.57 7.61 3.15
C GLY A 180 -0.70 8.49 4.41
N LEU A 181 -0.34 9.77 4.32
CA LEU A 181 -0.68 10.79 5.32
C LEU A 181 -2.15 11.25 5.21
N ARG A 182 -2.89 10.78 4.19
CA ARG A 182 -4.25 11.25 3.91
C ARG A 182 -5.32 10.44 4.63
N GLU A 183 -5.16 9.14 4.83
CA GLU A 183 -6.17 8.29 5.48
C GLU A 183 -6.37 8.66 6.95
N ASN A 184 -5.28 8.76 7.73
CA ASN A 184 -5.36 9.18 9.13
C ASN A 184 -6.03 10.55 9.27
N LYS A 185 -5.73 11.48 8.34
CA LYS A 185 -6.36 12.80 8.32
C LYS A 185 -7.87 12.73 8.05
N ILE A 186 -8.32 11.80 7.20
CA ILE A 186 -9.75 11.58 6.94
C ILE A 186 -10.41 11.07 8.23
N ILE A 187 -9.80 10.08 8.89
CA ILE A 187 -10.29 9.51 10.15
C ILE A 187 -10.43 10.59 11.22
N ASP A 188 -9.36 11.35 11.47
CA ASP A 188 -9.36 12.45 12.44
C ASP A 188 -10.45 13.50 12.11
N THR A 189 -10.64 13.79 10.83
CA THR A 189 -11.66 14.77 10.41
C THR A 189 -13.07 14.23 10.67
N VAL A 190 -13.34 12.97 10.30
CA VAL A 190 -14.64 12.33 10.55
C VAL A 190 -14.94 12.30 12.05
N GLU A 191 -13.99 11.88 12.87
CA GLU A 191 -14.16 11.82 14.32
C GLU A 191 -14.47 13.21 14.92
N ASN A 192 -13.74 14.25 14.47
CA ASN A 192 -13.94 15.61 14.95
C ASN A 192 -15.31 16.17 14.55
N GLU A 193 -15.79 15.89 13.33
CA GLU A 193 -17.11 16.35 12.89
C GLU A 193 -18.25 15.64 13.65
N ILE A 194 -18.12 14.34 13.95
CA ILE A 194 -19.04 13.63 14.84
C ILE A 194 -19.09 14.30 16.21
N LYS A 195 -17.92 14.55 16.83
CA LYS A 195 -17.83 15.18 18.16
C LYS A 195 -18.45 16.58 18.19
N LYS A 196 -18.23 17.39 17.15
CA LYS A 196 -18.88 18.71 17.01
C LYS A 196 -20.39 18.56 16.93
N HIS A 197 -20.90 17.65 16.11
CA HIS A 197 -22.33 17.41 15.93
C HIS A 197 -23.00 17.03 17.26
N LEU A 198 -22.42 16.07 17.99
CA LEU A 198 -22.91 15.64 19.31
C LEU A 198 -22.91 16.79 20.35
N THR A 199 -21.91 17.68 20.30
CA THR A 199 -21.84 18.84 21.20
C THR A 199 -22.94 19.85 20.91
N MET A 200 -23.29 20.05 19.64
CA MET A 200 -24.39 20.93 19.25
C MET A 200 -25.75 20.36 19.66
N ALA A 201 -25.96 19.06 19.45
CA ALA A 201 -27.19 18.37 19.85
C ALA A 201 -27.47 18.46 21.35
N LYS A 202 -26.42 18.41 22.20
CA LYS A 202 -26.56 18.53 23.67
C LYS A 202 -26.88 19.94 24.18
N LYS A 203 -26.71 20.97 23.35
CA LYS A 203 -27.01 22.38 23.69
C LYS A 203 -28.38 22.84 23.19
N SER A 204 -29.06 21.97 22.44
CA SER A 204 -30.40 22.18 21.88
C SER A 204 -31.46 21.69 22.86
#